data_AF-A0AAN9PLH7-F1
#
_entry.id   AF-A0AAN9PLH7-F1
#
_cell.length_a   1.000
_cell.length_b   1.000
_cell.length_c   1.000
_cell.angle_alpha   90.00
_cell.angle_beta   90.00
_cell.angle_gamma   90.00
#
_symmetry.space_group_name_H-M   'P 1'
#
loop_
_entity.id
_entity.type
_entity.pdbx_description
1 polymer ?
#
loop_
_entity_poly.entity_id
_entity_poly.type
_entity_poly.pdbx_seq_one_letter_code
_entity_poly.pdbx_strand_id
1 'polypeptide(L)'
;MDSHICPRVNLQIEILRKKGHSYSEIINESVIESVDSLNPFMHARGVSFMVDNCSTTARMGSRKWAPRFDYILTQQALVAVDNDGTPINQDLISNFLSDPVHAAIEVCAELRPTVDISVPPDADFVRPRFTPVQ
;
A
#
# COMPACT_ATOMS: atom_id res chain seq x y z
N MET A 1 -0.37 6.03 -9.96
CA MET A 1 -0.62 4.81 -9.16
C MET A 1 -0.76 3.65 -10.11
N ASP A 2 0.02 2.58 -9.93
CA ASP A 2 -0.10 1.37 -10.75
C ASP A 2 -1.50 0.76 -10.63
N SER A 3 -2.05 0.29 -11.75
CA SER A 3 -3.41 -0.27 -11.85
C SER A 3 -3.68 -1.45 -10.90
N HIS A 4 -2.63 -2.16 -10.45
CA HIS A 4 -2.74 -3.28 -9.52
C HIS A 4 -2.71 -2.89 -8.03
N ILE A 5 -2.36 -1.64 -7.69
CA ILE A 5 -2.31 -1.18 -6.28
C ILE A 5 -3.71 -0.89 -5.76
N CYS A 6 -4.54 -0.26 -6.59
CA CYS A 6 -5.88 0.19 -6.21
C CYS A 6 -6.81 -0.95 -5.73
N PRO A 7 -6.88 -2.12 -6.39
CA PRO A 7 -7.70 -3.24 -5.90
C PRO A 7 -7.22 -3.81 -4.55
N ARG A 8 -5.91 -3.81 -4.28
CA ARG A 8 -5.36 -4.32 -3.00
C ARG A 8 -5.68 -3.40 -1.84
N VAL A 9 -5.57 -2.08 -2.06
CA VAL A 9 -5.94 -1.05 -1.07
C VAL A 9 -7.42 -1.15 -0.73
N ASN A 10 -8.30 -1.27 -1.74
CA ASN A 10 -9.73 -1.41 -1.50
C ASN A 10 -10.08 -2.70 -0.72
N LEU A 11 -9.39 -3.80 -1.01
CA LEU A 11 -9.58 -5.05 -0.25
C LEU A 11 -9.16 -4.90 1.22
N GLN A 12 -8.05 -4.21 1.50
CA GLN A 12 -7.59 -3.96 2.86
C GLN A 12 -8.61 -3.09 3.63
N ILE A 13 -9.12 -2.04 3.00
CA ILE A 13 -10.17 -1.17 3.55
C ILE A 13 -11.41 -2.00 3.95
N GLU A 14 -11.92 -2.83 3.04
CA GLU A 14 -13.09 -3.67 3.30
C GLU A 14 -12.87 -4.68 4.45
N ILE A 15 -11.68 -5.28 4.53
CA ILE A 15 -11.35 -6.22 5.61
C ILE A 15 -11.33 -5.50 6.97
N LEU A 16 -10.70 -4.33 7.05
CA LEU A 16 -10.62 -3.57 8.29
C LEU A 16 -11.99 -2.99 8.68
N ARG A 17 -12.80 -2.55 7.71
CA ARG A 17 -14.18 -2.10 7.94
C ARG A 17 -15.04 -3.22 8.52
N LYS A 18 -14.95 -4.43 7.96
CA LYS A 18 -15.65 -5.62 8.50
C LYS A 18 -15.18 -6.03 9.89
N LYS A 19 -13.94 -5.72 10.25
CA LYS A 19 -13.38 -5.92 11.59
C LYS A 19 -13.74 -4.80 12.59
N GLY A 20 -14.45 -3.77 12.15
CA GLY A 20 -14.94 -2.70 13.03
C GLY A 20 -13.93 -1.59 13.31
N HIS A 21 -12.90 -1.43 12.48
CA HIS A 21 -11.96 -0.32 12.62
C HIS A 21 -12.59 1.02 12.21
N SER A 22 -12.07 2.11 12.77
CA SER A 22 -12.51 3.47 12.45
C SER A 22 -12.01 3.91 11.06
N TYR A 23 -12.75 4.78 10.37
CA TYR A 23 -12.33 5.27 9.04
C TYR A 23 -10.96 5.96 9.07
N SER A 24 -10.66 6.75 10.10
CA SER A 24 -9.35 7.41 10.24
C SER A 24 -8.20 6.40 10.37
N GLU A 25 -8.40 5.31 11.11
CA GLU A 25 -7.40 4.25 11.24
C GLU A 25 -7.24 3.49 9.93
N ILE A 26 -8.34 3.11 9.29
CA ILE A 26 -8.34 2.41 8.01
C ILE A 26 -7.58 3.21 6.94
N ILE A 27 -7.87 4.50 6.83
CA ILE A 27 -7.28 5.38 5.82
C ILE A 27 -5.80 5.64 6.11
N ASN A 28 -5.44 5.89 7.37
CA ASN A 28 -4.04 6.10 7.74
C ASN A 28 -3.19 4.86 7.43
N GLU A 29 -3.64 3.68 7.85
CA GLU A 29 -2.89 2.41 7.72
C GLU A 29 -2.90 1.85 6.28
N SER A 30 -3.95 2.11 5.50
CA SER A 30 -4.12 1.47 4.17
C SER A 30 -3.80 2.41 3.01
N VAL A 31 -3.85 3.72 3.22
CA VAL A 31 -3.67 4.73 2.16
C VAL A 31 -2.51 5.65 2.51
N ILE A 32 -2.68 6.50 3.53
CA ILE A 32 -1.76 7.63 3.79
C ILE A 32 -0.36 7.16 4.13
N GLU A 33 -0.20 6.16 5.01
CA GLU A 33 1.13 5.64 5.36
C GLU A 33 1.83 5.03 4.13
N SER A 34 1.09 4.36 3.25
CA SER A 34 1.67 3.84 2.02
C SER A 34 2.16 4.95 1.10
N VAL A 35 1.32 5.95 0.81
CA VAL A 35 1.64 6.98 -0.20
C VAL A 35 2.60 8.05 0.29
N ASP A 36 2.42 8.53 1.51
CA ASP A 36 3.10 9.72 2.01
C ASP A 36 4.35 9.36 2.83
N SER A 37 4.46 8.12 3.33
CA SER A 37 5.59 7.69 4.17
C SER A 37 6.43 6.58 3.52
N LEU A 38 5.84 5.44 3.14
CA LEU A 38 6.60 4.25 2.75
C LEU A 38 7.06 4.25 1.28
N ASN A 39 6.18 4.62 0.35
CA ASN A 39 6.51 4.63 -1.08
C ASN A 39 7.69 5.56 -1.44
N PRO A 40 7.87 6.73 -0.81
CA PRO A 40 9.06 7.57 -1.03
C PRO A 40 10.38 6.83 -0.77
N PHE A 41 10.46 6.00 0.29
CA PHE A 41 11.65 5.18 0.55
C PHE A 41 11.84 4.11 -0.52
N MET A 42 10.76 3.49 -0.98
CA MET A 42 10.83 2.51 -2.07
C MET A 42 11.33 3.16 -3.36
N HIS A 43 10.88 4.37 -3.67
CA HIS A 43 11.31 5.10 -4.87
C HIS A 43 12.78 5.52 -4.78
N ALA A 44 13.27 5.90 -3.59
CA ALA A 44 14.65 6.33 -3.41
C ALA A 44 15.66 5.20 -3.68
N ARG A 45 15.45 3.99 -3.12
CA ARG A 45 16.46 2.90 -3.12
C ARG A 45 15.87 1.48 -3.18
N GLY A 46 14.65 1.35 -3.66
CA GLY A 46 13.96 0.07 -3.84
C GLY A 46 13.33 -0.51 -2.57
N VAL A 47 12.69 -1.66 -2.73
CA VAL A 47 11.84 -2.30 -1.70
C VAL A 47 12.60 -2.64 -0.42
N SER A 48 13.87 -3.08 -0.51
CA SER A 48 14.66 -3.40 0.69
C SER A 48 14.89 -2.16 1.55
N PHE A 49 15.12 -0.99 0.96
CA PHE A 49 15.31 0.25 1.71
C PHE A 49 14.04 0.66 2.47
N MET A 50 12.86 0.51 1.86
CA MET A 50 11.60 0.71 2.56
C MET A 50 11.43 -0.32 3.70
N VAL A 51 11.45 -1.62 3.38
CA VAL A 51 11.12 -2.68 4.34
C VAL A 51 12.09 -2.71 5.51
N ASP A 52 13.39 -2.55 5.26
CA ASP A 52 14.41 -2.72 6.29
C ASP A 52 14.60 -1.50 7.19
N ASN A 53 14.07 -0.34 6.81
CA ASN A 53 13.97 0.82 7.70
C ASN A 53 12.79 0.70 8.68
N CYS A 54 11.76 -0.10 8.37
CA CYS A 54 10.65 -0.37 9.30
C CYS A 54 11.06 -1.18 10.55
N SER A 55 10.10 -1.42 11.45
CA SER A 55 10.30 -2.21 12.68
C SER A 55 10.62 -3.69 12.38
N THR A 56 11.15 -4.41 13.38
CA THR A 56 11.44 -5.86 13.26
C THR A 56 10.18 -6.66 12.92
N THR A 57 9.04 -6.32 13.51
CA THR A 57 7.74 -6.95 13.22
C THR A 57 7.32 -6.74 11.77
N ALA A 58 7.44 -5.51 11.26
CA ALA A 58 7.11 -5.20 9.87
C ALA A 58 8.03 -5.92 8.88
N ARG A 59 9.34 -5.97 9.17
CA ARG A 59 10.33 -6.70 8.36
C ARG A 59 10.05 -8.19 8.26
N MET A 60 9.75 -8.83 9.38
CA MET A 60 9.40 -10.25 9.42
C MET A 60 8.04 -10.50 8.73
N GLY A 61 7.07 -9.60 8.96
CA GLY A 61 5.77 -9.64 8.30
C GLY A 61 5.88 -9.59 6.78
N SER A 62 6.58 -8.60 6.24
CA SER A 62 6.80 -8.44 4.80
C SER A 62 7.45 -9.70 4.20
N ARG A 63 8.52 -10.23 4.80
CA ARG A 63 9.20 -11.45 4.32
C ARG A 63 8.31 -12.70 4.38
N LYS A 64 7.41 -12.79 5.36
CA LYS A 64 6.48 -13.92 5.51
C LYS A 64 5.31 -13.84 4.52
N TRP A 65 4.76 -12.66 4.32
CA TRP A 65 3.48 -12.49 3.60
C TRP A 65 3.64 -12.06 2.15
N ALA A 66 4.72 -11.36 1.76
CA ALA A 66 4.93 -10.94 0.38
C ALA A 66 4.90 -12.10 -0.63
N PRO A 67 5.56 -13.27 -0.37
CA PRO A 67 5.46 -14.42 -1.27
C PRO A 67 4.04 -14.97 -1.39
N ARG A 68 3.20 -14.84 -0.36
CA ARG A 68 1.81 -15.33 -0.40
C ARG A 68 0.97 -14.52 -1.38
N PHE A 69 1.19 -13.21 -1.42
CA PHE A 69 0.54 -12.32 -2.38
C PHE A 69 1.02 -12.57 -3.80
N ASP A 70 2.32 -12.80 -3.98
CA ASP A 70 2.87 -13.17 -5.28
C ASP A 70 2.26 -14.48 -5.83
N TYR A 71 2.19 -15.51 -4.98
CA TYR A 71 1.60 -16.80 -5.35
C TYR A 71 0.12 -16.68 -5.71
N ILE A 72 -0.70 -15.99 -4.90
CA ILE A 72 -2.15 -15.90 -5.17
C ILE A 72 -2.44 -15.07 -6.42
N LEU A 73 -1.68 -14.00 -6.65
CA LEU A 73 -1.82 -13.18 -7.86
C LEU A 73 -1.44 -14.00 -9.09
N THR A 74 -0.29 -14.67 -9.06
CA THR A 74 0.20 -15.46 -10.19
C THR A 74 -0.68 -16.66 -10.49
N GLN A 75 -1.18 -17.35 -9.47
CA GLN A 75 -1.96 -18.59 -9.65
C GLN A 75 -3.43 -18.36 -9.99
N GLN A 76 -4.02 -17.23 -9.57
CA GLN A 76 -5.45 -17.00 -9.73
C GLN A 76 -5.74 -15.74 -10.54
N ALA A 77 -5.21 -14.59 -10.12
CA ALA A 77 -5.55 -13.32 -10.74
C ALA A 77 -5.01 -13.22 -12.18
N LEU A 78 -3.72 -13.54 -12.38
CA LEU A 78 -3.11 -13.50 -13.71
C LEU A 78 -3.71 -14.58 -14.62
N VAL A 79 -3.94 -15.79 -14.10
CA VAL A 79 -4.62 -16.86 -14.84
C VAL A 79 -6.02 -16.44 -15.27
N ALA A 80 -6.78 -15.75 -14.42
CA ALA A 80 -8.11 -15.24 -14.78
C ALA A 80 -8.06 -14.15 -15.85
N VAL A 81 -7.00 -13.33 -15.87
CA VAL A 81 -6.76 -12.31 -16.91
C VAL A 81 -6.36 -12.94 -18.24
N ASP A 82 -5.49 -13.94 -18.21
CA ASP A 82 -5.01 -14.64 -19.41
C ASP A 82 -6.10 -15.52 -20.05
N ASN A 83 -7.08 -15.95 -19.25
CA ASN A 83 -8.26 -16.64 -19.75
C ASN A 83 -9.24 -15.61 -20.33
N ASP A 84 -9.25 -15.44 -21.66
CA ASP A 84 -10.12 -14.55 -22.47
C ASP A 84 -11.64 -14.70 -22.22
N GLY A 85 -12.05 -15.64 -21.36
CA GLY A 85 -13.45 -15.90 -21.00
C GLY A 85 -13.89 -15.37 -19.63
N THR A 86 -13.02 -14.77 -18.82
CA THR A 86 -13.44 -14.26 -17.50
C THR A 86 -14.19 -12.93 -17.66
N PRO A 87 -15.51 -12.86 -17.40
CA PRO A 87 -16.25 -11.62 -17.52
C PRO A 87 -15.81 -10.63 -16.43
N ILE A 88 -15.70 -9.36 -16.81
CA ILE A 88 -15.45 -8.28 -15.86
C ILE A 88 -16.66 -8.16 -14.91
N ASN A 89 -16.39 -8.24 -13.62
CA ASN A 89 -17.42 -8.03 -12.60
C ASN A 89 -17.73 -6.53 -12.47
N GLN A 90 -18.81 -6.09 -13.12
CA GLN A 90 -19.27 -4.70 -13.10
C GLN A 90 -19.77 -4.26 -11.72
N ASP A 91 -20.25 -5.19 -10.89
CA ASP A 91 -20.65 -4.87 -9.52
C ASP A 91 -19.44 -4.49 -8.67
N LEU A 92 -18.30 -5.17 -8.84
CA LEU A 92 -17.07 -4.79 -8.14
C LEU A 92 -16.57 -3.41 -8.56
N ILE A 93 -16.65 -3.07 -9.86
CA ILE A 93 -16.25 -1.76 -10.36
C ILE A 93 -17.19 -0.67 -9.86
N SER A 94 -18.50 -0.88 -9.96
CA SER A 94 -19.49 0.09 -9.48
C SER A 94 -19.38 0.31 -7.97
N ASN A 95 -19.28 -0.77 -7.19
CA ASN A 95 -19.06 -0.69 -5.75
C ASN A 95 -17.78 0.08 -5.42
N PHE A 96 -16.69 -0.18 -6.16
CA PHE A 96 -15.44 0.57 -5.99
C PHE A 96 -15.65 2.06 -6.28
N LEU A 97 -16.29 2.43 -7.39
CA LEU A 97 -16.49 3.84 -7.76
C LEU A 97 -17.44 4.59 -6.81
N SER A 98 -18.41 3.88 -6.24
CA SER A 98 -19.39 4.46 -5.30
C SER A 98 -18.99 4.35 -3.82
N ASP A 99 -17.82 3.80 -3.50
CA ASP A 99 -17.46 3.52 -2.11
C ASP A 99 -17.32 4.85 -1.32
N PRO A 100 -17.98 4.99 -0.16
CA PRO A 100 -17.90 6.20 0.67
C PRO A 100 -16.48 6.48 1.19
N VAL A 101 -15.56 5.52 1.14
CA VAL A 101 -14.18 5.71 1.56
C VAL A 101 -13.47 6.80 0.76
N HIS A 102 -13.84 7.03 -0.50
CA HIS A 102 -13.21 8.08 -1.31
C HIS A 102 -13.42 9.47 -0.70
N ALA A 103 -14.65 9.77 -0.29
CA ALA A 103 -14.96 11.02 0.39
C ALA A 103 -14.27 11.11 1.77
N ALA A 104 -14.18 9.99 2.48
CA ALA A 104 -13.46 9.95 3.76
C ALA A 104 -11.95 10.19 3.58
N ILE A 105 -11.36 9.68 2.49
CA ILE A 105 -9.96 9.94 2.13
C ILE A 105 -9.74 11.42 1.85
N GLU A 106 -10.65 12.08 1.12
CA GLU A 106 -10.58 13.53 0.86
C GLU A 106 -10.53 14.32 2.17
N VAL A 107 -11.41 14.02 3.12
CA VAL A 107 -11.43 14.68 4.44
C VAL A 107 -10.12 14.41 5.21
N CYS A 108 -9.63 13.18 5.23
CA CYS A 108 -8.34 12.88 5.87
C CYS A 108 -7.16 13.57 5.16
N ALA A 109 -7.25 13.78 3.86
CA ALA A 109 -6.26 14.48 3.05
C ALA A 109 -6.26 16.02 3.26
N GLU A 110 -7.23 16.57 3.98
CA GLU A 110 -7.16 17.97 4.45
C GLU A 110 -6.32 18.09 5.74
N LEU A 111 -6.18 17.00 6.50
CA LEU A 111 -5.48 16.98 7.79
C LEU A 111 -4.00 16.62 7.69
N ARG A 112 -3.53 16.24 6.50
CA ARG A 112 -2.12 15.90 6.26
C ARG A 112 -1.24 17.16 6.28
N PRO A 113 0.03 17.03 6.68
CA PRO A 113 1.00 18.12 6.53
C PRO A 113 1.07 18.59 5.08
N THR A 114 1.29 19.89 4.87
CA THR A 114 1.37 20.49 3.53
C THR A 114 2.70 20.26 2.81
N VAL A 115 3.63 19.56 3.47
CA VAL A 115 4.99 19.31 2.98
C VAL A 115 5.17 17.82 2.79
N ASP A 116 5.48 17.43 1.56
CA ASP A 116 5.82 16.05 1.23
C ASP A 116 7.19 15.67 1.81
N ILE A 117 7.35 14.41 2.20
CA ILE A 117 8.64 13.90 2.68
C ILE A 117 9.66 13.88 1.53
N SER A 118 10.86 14.40 1.78
CA SER A 118 12.00 14.28 0.88
C SER A 118 12.94 13.20 1.39
N VAL A 119 13.07 12.10 0.63
CA VAL A 119 13.97 10.98 0.96
C VAL A 119 15.05 10.88 -0.12
N PRO A 120 16.21 11.53 0.07
CA PRO A 120 17.29 11.44 -0.90
C PRO A 120 18.01 10.08 -0.80
N PRO A 121 18.70 9.62 -1.86
CA PRO A 121 19.42 8.33 -1.84
C PRO A 121 20.52 8.25 -0.76
N ASP A 122 21.08 9.39 -0.37
CA ASP A 122 22.11 9.54 0.65
C ASP A 122 21.57 9.92 2.03
N ALA A 123 20.26 9.73 2.26
CA ALA A 123 19.60 10.06 3.53
C ALA A 123 20.39 9.55 4.76
N ASP A 124 20.67 10.48 5.68
CA ASP A 124 21.43 10.28 6.92
C ASP A 124 20.54 9.99 8.13
N PHE A 125 19.24 10.27 8.02
CA PHE A 125 18.21 10.03 9.03
C PHE A 125 17.62 8.60 9.00
N VAL A 126 18.24 7.69 8.25
CA VAL A 126 17.81 6.28 8.14
C VAL A 126 18.62 5.38 9.07
N ARG A 127 18.28 4.08 9.16
CA ARG A 127 19.04 3.18 10.05
C ARG A 127 20.53 3.18 9.67
N PRO A 128 21.47 3.14 10.65
CA PRO A 128 22.91 3.26 10.39
C PRO A 128 23.52 2.22 9.43
N ARG A 129 22.83 1.09 9.20
CA ARG A 129 23.24 0.08 8.21
C ARG A 129 23.04 0.55 6.77
N PHE A 130 22.17 1.52 6.54
CA PHE A 130 21.79 2.02 5.22
C PHE A 130 22.27 3.44 4.94
N THR A 131 22.76 4.16 5.96
CA THR A 131 23.45 5.44 5.78
C THR A 131 24.72 5.21 4.96
N PRO A 132 24.96 5.99 3.88
CA PRO A 132 26.22 5.92 3.16
C PRO A 132 27.41 6.13 4.10
N VAL A 133 28.48 5.37 3.92
CA VAL A 133 29.74 5.65 4.60
C VAL A 133 30.32 6.90 3.92
N GLN A 134 30.50 7.98 4.69
CA GLN A 134 31.23 9.17 4.24
C GLN A 134 32.69 8.83 3.94
#